data_AF-A0A2H1VAV7-F1
#
_entry.id   AF-A0A2H1VAV7-F1
#
_cell.length_a   1.000
_cell.length_b   1.000
_cell.length_c   1.000
_cell.angle_alpha   90.00
_cell.angle_beta   90.00
_cell.angle_gamma   90.00
#
_symmetry.space_group_name_H-M   'P 1'
#
loop_
_entity.id
_entity.type
_entity.pdbx_description
1 polymer ?
#
loop_
_entity_poly.entity_id
_entity_poly.type
_entity_poly.pdbx_seq_one_letter_code
_entity_poly.pdbx_strand_id
1 'polypeptide(L)'
;MDFKTTVSNDYQWPFSKPVIGKPCEPPTPDAAPTIRPAPVAPYCHCDAHSYSPRVEQYKQLLEKEQKLCHDYEQLRKQMVDVTNDILDHPCDDLDGKMMTMYQATFTKRSYPMTDYRTIIAASQSNAPIPMETHSLGMLRCYKDPTNFTDQPPTVRPTINPP
;
A
#
# COMPACT_ATOMS: atom_id res chain seq x y z
N MET A 1 38.70 50.09 34.46
CA MET A 1 38.37 48.65 34.31
C MET A 1 39.57 47.90 34.83
N ASP A 2 39.52 47.45 36.08
CA ASP A 2 40.67 46.80 36.73
C ASP A 2 40.46 45.29 36.76
N PHE A 3 41.26 44.58 35.96
CA PHE A 3 41.37 43.13 36.00
C PHE A 3 42.17 42.71 37.24
N LYS A 4 41.48 42.22 38.29
CA LYS A 4 42.14 41.57 39.43
C LYS A 4 42.55 40.16 39.03
N THR A 5 43.86 39.94 38.93
CA THR A 5 44.45 38.61 38.71
C THR A 5 44.33 37.77 40.00
N THR A 6 43.96 36.50 39.84
CA THR A 6 43.93 35.48 40.89
C THR A 6 45.36 35.12 41.29
N VAL A 7 45.87 35.68 42.39
CA VAL A 7 47.18 35.31 42.94
C VAL A 7 47.01 34.09 43.86
N SER A 8 47.99 33.19 43.87
CA SER A 8 47.92 31.91 44.61
C SER A 8 47.72 32.06 46.13
N ASN A 9 47.90 33.26 46.67
CA ASN A 9 47.70 33.56 48.10
C ASN A 9 46.23 33.49 48.54
N ASP A 10 45.27 33.46 47.61
CA ASP A 10 43.84 33.32 47.93
C ASP A 10 43.43 31.87 48.26
N TYR A 11 44.32 30.89 48.05
CA TYR A 11 44.06 29.47 48.31
C TYR A 11 44.84 28.97 49.54
N GLN A 12 44.56 29.51 50.72
CA GLN A 12 45.12 28.99 51.97
C GLN A 12 44.18 27.94 52.60
N TRP A 13 44.62 26.68 52.59
CA TRP A 13 43.91 25.54 53.18
C TRP A 13 44.48 25.22 54.58
N PRO A 14 43.64 24.81 55.55
CA PRO A 14 42.18 24.73 55.49
C PRO A 14 41.52 26.10 55.70
N PHE A 15 40.49 26.39 54.90
CA PHE A 15 39.64 27.57 55.09
C PHE A 15 38.97 27.51 56.47
N SER A 16 38.99 28.62 57.22
CA SER A 16 38.13 28.78 58.39
C SER A 16 36.68 28.80 57.90
N LYS A 17 35.97 27.69 58.07
CA LYS A 17 34.54 27.63 57.76
C LYS A 17 33.83 28.68 58.62
N PRO A 18 33.07 29.63 58.05
CA PRO A 18 32.25 30.50 58.86
C PRO A 18 31.30 29.63 59.68
N VAL A 19 31.22 29.89 60.99
CA VAL A 19 30.29 29.21 61.88
C VAL A 19 28.89 29.72 61.58
N ILE A 20 28.27 29.14 60.54
CA ILE A 20 26.87 29.36 60.23
C ILE A 20 26.08 28.66 61.33
N GLY A 21 25.39 29.44 62.17
CA GLY A 21 24.51 28.92 63.20
C GLY A 21 23.48 27.99 62.57
N LYS A 22 23.33 26.78 63.12
CA LYS A 22 22.28 25.86 62.67
C LYS A 22 20.92 26.55 62.89
N PRO A 23 20.04 26.61 61.89
CA PRO A 23 18.66 27.04 62.09
C PRO A 23 18.05 26.21 63.23
N CYS A 24 17.46 26.86 64.24
CA CYS A 24 16.87 26.19 65.40
C CYS A 24 15.55 25.48 65.07
N GLU A 25 14.95 25.79 63.92
CA GLU A 25 13.71 25.17 63.48
C GLU A 25 13.92 24.41 62.16
N PRO A 26 13.36 23.19 62.03
CA PRO A 26 13.35 22.48 60.77
C PRO A 26 12.52 23.27 59.74
N PRO A 27 12.94 23.31 58.47
CA PRO A 27 12.15 23.96 57.43
C PRO A 27 10.76 23.32 57.37
N THR A 28 9.72 24.15 57.40
CA THR A 28 8.33 23.73 57.23
C THR A 28 8.14 23.15 55.82
N PRO A 29 7.48 21.97 55.67
CA PRO A 29 7.27 21.36 54.37
C PRO A 29 6.14 22.10 53.64
N ASP A 30 6.48 23.18 52.93
CA ASP A 30 5.51 23.92 52.12
C ASP A 30 5.78 23.67 50.64
N ALA A 31 5.03 22.69 50.11
CA ALA A 31 4.60 22.49 48.72
C ALA A 31 4.50 21.00 48.42
N ALA A 32 3.33 20.56 47.93
CA ALA A 32 3.19 19.27 47.30
C ALA A 32 4.26 19.13 46.18
N PRO A 33 4.94 17.98 46.06
CA PRO A 33 5.95 17.79 45.03
C PRO A 33 5.31 18.06 43.67
N THR A 34 5.87 19.03 42.93
CA THR A 34 5.46 19.26 41.54
C THR A 34 5.70 17.96 40.79
N ILE A 35 4.64 17.33 40.30
CA ILE A 35 4.73 16.10 39.49
C ILE A 35 5.49 16.50 38.22
N ARG A 36 6.79 16.24 38.20
CA ARG A 36 7.58 16.37 36.98
C ARG A 36 7.26 15.14 36.14
N PRO A 37 6.80 15.30 34.88
CA PRO A 37 6.67 14.15 34.00
C PRO A 37 8.04 13.47 33.91
N ALA A 38 8.02 12.14 33.93
CA ALA A 38 9.25 11.36 33.81
C ALA A 38 10.01 11.80 32.56
N PRO A 39 11.34 11.99 32.63
CA PRO A 39 12.14 12.28 31.45
C PRO A 39 11.87 11.21 30.40
N VAL A 40 11.22 11.59 29.30
CA VAL A 40 10.97 10.68 28.18
C VAL A 40 12.34 10.21 27.70
N ALA A 41 12.59 8.91 27.81
CA ALA A 41 13.85 8.34 27.35
C ALA A 41 14.04 8.75 25.87
N PRO A 42 15.19 9.34 25.48
CA PRO A 42 15.41 9.89 24.14
C PRO A 42 15.35 8.87 22.99
N TYR A 43 15.05 7.59 23.30
CA TYR A 43 14.97 6.47 22.37
C TYR A 43 13.72 5.58 22.56
N CYS A 44 12.61 6.06 23.15
CA CYS A 44 11.37 5.27 23.11
C CYS A 44 10.67 5.41 21.75
N HIS A 45 10.80 4.40 20.91
CA HIS A 45 10.11 4.27 19.62
C HIS A 45 8.70 3.67 19.76
N CYS A 46 8.07 3.89 20.90
CA CYS A 46 6.74 3.40 21.22
C CYS A 46 5.68 4.39 20.73
N ASP A 47 4.55 3.90 20.23
CA ASP A 47 3.42 4.71 19.71
C ASP A 47 2.95 5.79 20.71
N ALA A 48 3.15 5.57 22.00
CA ALA A 48 2.80 6.49 23.07
C ALA A 48 3.69 7.73 23.17
N HIS A 49 4.94 7.72 22.66
CA HIS A 49 5.94 8.74 23.07
C HIS A 49 6.66 9.55 22.00
N SER A 50 6.62 9.26 20.69
CA SER A 50 7.12 10.22 19.67
C SER A 50 6.97 9.76 18.21
N TYR A 51 5.86 9.11 17.86
CA TYR A 51 5.56 8.81 16.45
C TYR A 51 4.60 9.82 15.79
N SER A 52 4.21 10.90 16.47
CA SER A 52 3.14 11.81 16.00
C SER A 52 3.36 12.34 14.57
N PRO A 53 4.49 12.98 14.21
CA PRO A 53 4.66 13.53 12.87
C PRO A 53 4.78 12.46 11.78
N ARG A 54 5.39 11.32 12.10
CA ARG A 54 5.60 10.22 11.14
C ARG A 54 4.34 9.37 10.95
N VAL A 55 3.55 9.17 11.99
CA VAL A 55 2.22 8.51 11.90
C VAL A 55 1.25 9.39 11.13
N GLU A 56 1.25 10.69 11.38
CA GLU A 56 0.43 11.63 10.59
C GLU A 56 0.85 11.65 9.12
N GLN A 57 2.16 11.66 8.84
CA GLN A 57 2.67 11.55 7.48
C GLN A 57 2.27 10.22 6.83
N TYR A 58 2.36 9.10 7.54
CA TYR A 58 1.93 7.79 7.04
C TYR A 58 0.43 7.77 6.71
N LYS A 59 -0.42 8.32 7.59
CA LYS A 59 -1.86 8.43 7.35
C LYS A 59 -2.16 9.25 6.09
N GLN A 60 -1.50 10.40 5.91
CA GLN A 60 -1.65 11.20 4.69
C GLN A 60 -1.20 10.47 3.43
N LEU A 61 -0.14 9.67 3.51
CA LEU A 61 0.32 8.85 2.38
C LEU A 61 -0.69 7.76 2.04
N LEU A 62 -1.26 7.10 3.05
CA LEU A 62 -2.28 6.08 2.86
C LEU A 62 -3.56 6.66 2.23
N GLU A 63 -4.02 7.82 2.71
CA GLU A 63 -5.18 8.50 2.12
C GLU A 63 -4.94 8.89 0.65
N LYS A 64 -3.73 9.36 0.33
CA LYS A 64 -3.34 9.69 -1.05
C LYS A 64 -3.29 8.45 -1.94
N GLU A 65 -2.74 7.35 -1.45
CA GLU A 65 -2.70 6.08 -2.17
C GLU A 65 -4.12 5.58 -2.48
N GLN A 66 -5.00 5.58 -1.48
CA GLN A 66 -6.39 5.17 -1.66
C GLN A 66 -7.11 6.06 -2.68
N LYS A 67 -6.91 7.37 -2.61
CA LYS A 67 -7.46 8.31 -3.59
C LYS A 67 -6.94 8.04 -5.00
N LEU A 68 -5.62 7.86 -5.17
CA LEU A 68 -5.04 7.55 -6.47
C LEU A 68 -5.56 6.25 -7.06
N CYS A 69 -5.76 5.23 -6.21
CA CYS A 69 -6.36 3.96 -6.63
C CYS A 69 -7.79 4.17 -7.13
N HIS A 70 -8.60 4.93 -6.38
CA HIS A 70 -9.96 5.27 -6.77
C HIS A 70 -10.02 6.07 -8.08
N ASP A 71 -9.18 7.11 -8.21
CA ASP A 71 -9.08 7.94 -9.41
C ASP A 71 -8.66 7.09 -10.61
N TYR A 72 -7.76 6.12 -10.42
CA TYR A 72 -7.35 5.18 -11.46
C TYR A 72 -8.50 4.25 -11.89
N GLU A 73 -9.27 3.72 -10.95
CA GLU A 73 -10.46 2.91 -11.26
C GLU A 73 -11.52 3.72 -12.02
N GLN A 74 -11.74 4.97 -11.63
CA GLN A 74 -12.66 5.87 -12.31
C GLN A 74 -12.19 6.19 -13.72
N LEU A 75 -10.90 6.51 -13.90
CA LEU A 75 -10.31 6.72 -15.21
C LEU A 75 -10.45 5.48 -16.10
N ARG A 76 -10.22 4.29 -15.54
CA ARG A 76 -10.40 3.03 -16.27
C ARG A 76 -11.84 2.85 -16.75
N LYS A 77 -12.83 3.17 -15.92
CA LYS A 77 -14.25 3.14 -16.32
C LYS A 77 -14.52 4.11 -17.47
N GLN A 78 -14.08 5.36 -17.33
CA GLN A 78 -14.23 6.38 -18.38
C GLN A 78 -13.57 5.96 -19.70
N MET A 79 -12.40 5.32 -19.65
CA MET A 79 -11.76 4.79 -20.86
C MET A 79 -12.59 3.71 -21.53
N VAL A 80 -13.23 2.83 -20.76
CA VAL A 80 -14.12 1.79 -21.29
C VAL A 80 -15.36 2.42 -21.89
N ASP A 81 -15.99 3.37 -21.21
CA ASP A 81 -17.19 4.06 -21.68
C ASP A 81 -16.92 4.78 -23.01
N VAL A 82 -15.86 5.59 -23.08
CA VAL A 82 -15.45 6.28 -24.32
C VAL A 82 -15.10 5.29 -25.44
N THR A 83 -14.46 4.17 -25.10
CA THR A 83 -14.16 3.13 -26.10
C THR A 83 -15.43 2.53 -26.68
N ASN A 84 -16.41 2.22 -25.82
CA ASN A 84 -17.71 1.70 -26.28
C ASN A 84 -18.44 2.73 -27.13
N ASP A 85 -18.47 4.01 -26.71
CA ASP A 85 -19.10 5.09 -27.49
C ASP A 85 -18.49 5.20 -28.90
N ILE A 86 -17.15 5.10 -29.02
CA ILE A 86 -16.47 5.08 -30.31
C ILE A 86 -16.92 3.86 -31.14
N LEU A 87 -16.91 2.66 -30.55
CA LEU A 87 -17.26 1.42 -31.24
C LEU A 87 -18.74 1.39 -31.68
N ASP A 88 -19.64 1.95 -30.88
CA ASP A 88 -21.08 1.96 -31.14
C ASP A 88 -21.53 3.10 -32.07
N HIS A 89 -20.69 4.10 -32.33
CA HIS A 89 -21.08 5.23 -33.19
C HIS A 89 -21.34 4.81 -34.66
N PRO A 90 -22.51 5.06 -35.26
CA PRO A 90 -22.82 4.58 -36.60
C PRO A 90 -22.06 5.24 -37.78
N CYS A 91 -21.17 6.21 -37.56
CA CYS A 91 -20.57 7.02 -38.63
C CYS A 91 -19.38 6.37 -39.36
N ASP A 92 -18.64 5.47 -38.69
CA ASP A 92 -17.39 4.91 -39.21
C ASP A 92 -17.43 3.39 -39.31
N ASP A 93 -16.66 2.84 -40.25
CA ASP A 93 -16.43 1.40 -40.35
C ASP A 93 -15.62 0.89 -39.14
N LEU A 94 -15.92 -0.33 -38.69
CA LEU A 94 -15.34 -0.93 -37.49
C LEU A 94 -13.81 -0.98 -37.56
N ASP A 95 -13.27 -1.31 -38.74
CA ASP A 95 -11.83 -1.45 -38.93
C ASP A 95 -11.11 -0.09 -38.84
N GLY A 96 -11.74 0.99 -39.34
CA GLY A 96 -11.19 2.35 -39.25
C GLY A 96 -11.12 2.88 -37.82
N LYS A 97 -12.13 2.56 -36.99
CA LYS A 97 -12.11 2.87 -35.56
C LYS A 97 -11.00 2.14 -34.84
N MET A 98 -10.88 0.84 -35.11
CA MET A 98 -9.89 -0.04 -34.47
C MET A 98 -8.46 0.31 -34.86
N MET A 99 -8.23 0.71 -36.11
CA MET A 99 -6.95 1.27 -36.57
C MET A 99 -6.57 2.52 -35.78
N THR A 100 -7.51 3.45 -35.59
CA THR A 100 -7.28 4.70 -34.86
C THR A 100 -6.98 4.44 -33.39
N MET A 101 -7.73 3.54 -32.75
CA MET A 101 -7.49 3.11 -31.37
C MET A 101 -6.11 2.43 -31.21
N TYR A 102 -5.72 1.58 -32.17
CA TYR A 102 -4.42 0.93 -32.20
C TYR A 102 -3.28 1.95 -32.31
N GLN A 103 -3.39 2.91 -33.22
CA GLN A 103 -2.40 3.99 -33.34
C GLN A 103 -2.29 4.80 -32.04
N ALA A 104 -3.41 5.22 -31.46
CA ALA A 104 -3.40 5.99 -30.21
C ALA A 104 -2.71 5.27 -29.04
N THR A 105 -2.88 3.94 -28.94
CA THR A 105 -2.36 3.14 -27.83
C THR A 105 -0.89 2.73 -28.00
N PHE A 106 -0.46 2.43 -29.22
CA PHE A 106 0.86 1.85 -29.44
C PHE A 106 1.91 2.86 -29.98
N THR A 107 1.52 3.96 -30.63
CA THR A 107 2.50 4.90 -31.26
C THR A 107 3.42 5.58 -30.26
N LYS A 108 3.04 5.67 -28.98
CA LYS A 108 3.85 6.33 -27.94
C LYS A 108 4.82 5.40 -27.19
N ARG A 109 4.79 4.08 -27.42
CA ARG A 109 5.48 3.11 -26.53
C ARG A 109 6.89 2.68 -26.94
N SER A 110 7.54 3.36 -27.91
CA SER A 110 8.92 3.08 -28.38
C SER A 110 9.22 1.60 -28.68
N TYR A 111 8.18 0.80 -28.91
CA TYR A 111 8.29 -0.62 -29.24
C TYR A 111 8.29 -0.74 -30.77
N PRO A 112 9.07 -1.64 -31.38
CA PRO A 112 8.97 -1.87 -32.82
C PRO A 112 7.54 -2.28 -33.17
N MET A 113 6.79 -1.35 -33.76
CA MET A 113 5.38 -1.55 -34.05
C MET A 113 5.25 -2.40 -35.30
N THR A 114 4.36 -3.39 -35.23
CA THR A 114 3.83 -4.01 -36.45
C THR A 114 2.70 -3.13 -36.95
N ASP A 115 2.57 -3.00 -38.26
CA ASP A 115 1.45 -2.28 -38.87
C ASP A 115 0.10 -2.88 -38.43
N TYR A 116 -0.91 -2.03 -38.31
CA TYR A 116 -2.27 -2.49 -38.04
C TYR A 116 -2.70 -3.48 -39.12
N ARG A 117 -3.21 -4.63 -38.70
CA ARG A 117 -3.82 -5.63 -39.59
C ARG A 117 -5.33 -5.56 -39.43
N THR A 118 -6.01 -5.62 -40.56
CA THR A 118 -7.47 -5.56 -40.62
C THR A 118 -8.09 -6.70 -39.82
N ILE A 119 -9.24 -6.43 -39.21
CA ILE A 119 -9.95 -7.41 -38.40
C ILE A 119 -10.46 -8.53 -39.30
N ILE A 120 -10.07 -9.76 -38.98
CA ILE A 120 -10.54 -10.98 -39.62
C ILE A 120 -11.17 -11.91 -38.59
N ALA A 121 -12.05 -12.81 -39.05
CA ALA A 121 -12.64 -13.81 -38.17
C ALA A 121 -11.55 -14.68 -37.52
N ALA A 122 -11.74 -15.05 -36.25
CA ALA A 122 -10.77 -15.89 -35.53
C ALA A 122 -10.50 -17.22 -36.25
N SER A 123 -11.49 -17.78 -36.94
CA SER A 123 -11.37 -18.99 -37.77
C SER A 123 -10.45 -18.83 -38.99
N GLN A 124 -10.22 -17.60 -39.43
CA GLN A 124 -9.37 -17.25 -40.57
C GLN A 124 -7.98 -16.78 -40.14
N SER A 125 -7.76 -16.59 -38.84
CA SER A 125 -6.49 -16.11 -38.29
C SER A 125 -5.53 -17.26 -38.05
N ASN A 126 -4.30 -17.11 -38.52
CA ASN A 126 -3.18 -18.00 -38.18
C ASN A 126 -2.48 -17.61 -36.86
N ALA A 127 -3.01 -16.61 -36.14
CA ALA A 127 -2.44 -16.20 -34.86
C ALA A 127 -2.71 -17.28 -33.79
N PRO A 128 -1.72 -17.58 -32.92
CA PRO A 128 -1.92 -18.54 -31.84
C PRO A 128 -3.01 -18.01 -30.90
N ILE A 129 -4.07 -18.80 -30.72
CA ILE A 129 -5.16 -18.48 -29.80
C ILE A 129 -4.60 -18.63 -28.38
N PRO A 130 -4.63 -17.58 -27.53
CA PRO A 130 -4.02 -17.61 -26.19
C PRO A 130 -4.78 -18.45 -25.15
N MET A 131 -5.74 -19.26 -25.58
CA MET A 131 -6.51 -20.17 -24.74
C MET A 131 -6.37 -21.58 -25.31
N GLU A 132 -5.94 -22.53 -24.47
CA GLU A 132 -6.08 -23.95 -24.81
C GLU A 132 -7.55 -24.24 -25.06
N THR A 133 -7.87 -24.77 -26.24
CA THR A 133 -9.19 -25.35 -26.47
C THR A 133 -9.30 -26.55 -25.52
N HIS A 134 -10.12 -26.43 -24.48
CA HIS A 134 -10.50 -27.56 -23.65
C HIS A 134 -11.34 -28.52 -24.50
N SER A 135 -10.68 -29.31 -25.35
CA SER A 135 -11.28 -30.53 -25.86
C SER A 135 -11.45 -31.45 -24.65
N LEU A 136 -12.69 -31.84 -24.36
CA LEU A 136 -12.99 -32.87 -23.38
C LEU A 136 -12.42 -34.19 -23.91
N GLY A 137 -11.14 -34.43 -23.63
CA GLY A 137 -10.48 -35.68 -23.95
C GLY A 137 -11.17 -36.82 -23.21
N MET A 138 -11.39 -37.93 -23.92
CA MET A 138 -11.94 -39.20 -23.43
C MET A 138 -11.26 -39.72 -22.13
N LEU A 139 -10.04 -39.24 -21.84
CA LEU A 139 -9.27 -39.47 -20.63
C LEU A 139 -9.90 -38.91 -19.34
N ARG A 140 -10.78 -37.89 -19.41
CA ARG A 140 -11.50 -37.41 -18.22
C ARG A 140 -12.67 -38.32 -17.81
N CYS A 141 -13.07 -39.25 -18.68
CA CYS A 141 -14.19 -40.16 -18.44
C CYS A 141 -13.74 -41.50 -17.85
N TYR A 142 -12.45 -41.85 -17.93
CA TYR A 142 -11.94 -43.07 -17.30
C TYR A 142 -11.49 -42.78 -15.87
N LYS A 143 -12.43 -42.91 -14.92
CA LYS A 143 -12.11 -42.93 -13.49
C LYS A 143 -11.63 -44.33 -13.11
N ASP A 144 -10.42 -44.43 -12.58
CA ASP A 144 -9.85 -45.67 -12.05
C ASP A 144 -10.80 -46.28 -11.00
N PRO A 145 -11.34 -47.50 -11.21
CA PRO A 145 -12.30 -48.13 -10.31
C PRO A 145 -11.69 -48.55 -8.97
N THR A 146 -10.40 -48.30 -8.72
CA THR A 146 -9.75 -48.61 -7.44
C THR A 146 -9.52 -47.40 -6.54
N ASN A 147 -9.81 -46.18 -7.01
CA ASN A 147 -9.50 -44.95 -6.29
C ASN A 147 -10.74 -44.04 -6.15
N PHE A 148 -11.67 -44.44 -5.28
CA PHE A 148 -12.88 -43.67 -4.96
C PHE A 148 -12.60 -42.64 -3.86
N THR A 149 -12.08 -41.47 -4.22
CA THR A 149 -11.94 -40.34 -3.29
C THR A 149 -13.20 -39.47 -3.21
N ASP A 150 -14.11 -39.58 -4.18
CA ASP A 150 -15.35 -38.82 -4.21
C ASP A 150 -16.42 -39.48 -3.32
N GLN A 151 -17.06 -38.67 -2.47
CA GLN A 151 -18.21 -39.12 -1.69
C GLN A 151 -19.36 -39.52 -2.64
N PRO A 152 -20.06 -40.65 -2.37
CA PRO A 152 -21.15 -41.09 -3.23
C PRO A 152 -22.25 -40.01 -3.27
N PRO A 153 -22.83 -39.74 -4.44
CA PRO A 153 -23.90 -38.77 -4.56
C PRO A 153 -25.08 -39.17 -3.67
N THR A 154 -25.50 -38.26 -2.79
CA THR A 154 -26.59 -38.48 -1.81
C THR A 154 -27.96 -38.58 -2.48
N VAL A 155 -28.06 -38.25 -3.77
CA VAL A 155 -29.30 -38.28 -4.52
C VAL A 155 -29.53 -39.70 -5.03
N ARG A 156 -30.49 -40.40 -4.42
CA ARG A 156 -31.00 -41.65 -4.99
C ARG A 156 -31.59 -41.36 -6.37
N PRO A 157 -31.16 -42.07 -7.44
CA PRO A 157 -31.78 -41.91 -8.74
C PRO A 157 -33.24 -42.36 -8.67
N THR A 158 -34.17 -41.44 -8.93
CA THR A 158 -35.59 -41.76 -9.11
C THR A 158 -35.74 -42.46 -10.46
N ILE A 159 -36.02 -43.76 -10.42
CA ILE A 159 -36.40 -44.52 -11.62
C ILE A 159 -37.87 -44.19 -11.89
N ASN A 160 -38.14 -43.42 -12.94
CA ASN A 160 -39.49 -43.35 -13.48
C ASN A 160 -39.75 -44.63 -14.28
N PRO A 161 -40.82 -45.39 -13.99
CA PRO A 161 -41.19 -46.55 -14.79
C PRO A 161 -41.59 -46.13 -16.22
N PRO A 162 -41.53 -47.07 -17.19
CA PRO A 162 -41.75 -46.79 -18.61
C PRO A 162 -43.16 -46.30 -18.95
#